data_AF-A0A3N2IJP4-F1
#
_entry.id   AF-A0A3N2IJP4-F1
#
_cell.length_a   1.000
_cell.length_b   1.000
_cell.length_c   1.000
_cell.angle_alpha   90.00
_cell.angle_beta   90.00
_cell.angle_gamma   90.00
#
_symmetry.space_group_name_H-M   'P 1'
#
loop_
_entity.id
_entity.type
_entity.pdbx_description
1 polymer ?
#
loop_
_entity_poly.entity_id
_entity_poly.type
_entity_poly.pdbx_seq_one_letter_code
_entity_poly.pdbx_strand_id
1 'polypeptide(L)'
;MKAVLRRPVPTHPLAVPPIPDGFGVWQVRRVPEAPLGYVRSEHRGRDLAYHCYAHGRDDAGGRPWLHTASSLNSAVAWLLQHESELGAQRRGLRPEPEAWPR
;
A
#
# COMPACT_ATOMS: atom_id res chain seq x y z
N MET A 1 28.03 21.61 -11.34
CA MET A 1 26.93 20.65 -11.58
C MET A 1 26.14 20.49 -10.29
N LYS A 2 24.87 20.89 -10.23
CA LYS A 2 24.03 20.68 -9.03
C LYS A 2 23.58 19.21 -9.03
N ALA A 3 24.07 18.44 -8.07
CA ALA A 3 23.54 17.11 -7.81
C ALA A 3 22.06 17.27 -7.41
N VAL A 4 21.15 16.84 -8.28
CA VAL A 4 19.76 16.64 -7.89
C VAL A 4 19.78 15.47 -6.91
N LEU A 5 19.75 15.77 -5.61
CA LEU A 5 19.54 14.79 -4.57
C LEU A 5 18.19 14.12 -4.84
N ARG A 6 18.21 12.99 -5.55
CA ARG A 6 17.04 12.12 -5.65
C ARG A 6 16.74 11.68 -4.23
N ARG A 7 15.56 12.04 -3.71
CA ARG A 7 15.08 11.48 -2.45
C ARG A 7 15.12 9.95 -2.57
N PRO A 8 15.66 9.23 -1.60
CA PRO A 8 15.65 7.77 -1.63
C PRO A 8 14.22 7.28 -1.72
N VAL A 9 14.01 6.18 -2.44
CA VAL A 9 12.72 5.49 -2.52
C VAL A 9 12.30 5.15 -1.08
N PRO A 10 11.11 5.58 -0.64
CA PRO A 10 10.60 5.19 0.67
C PRO A 10 10.50 3.67 0.78
N THR A 11 11.11 3.12 1.82
CA THR A 11 11.09 1.68 2.12
C THR A 11 10.52 1.44 3.52
N HIS A 12 9.83 0.32 3.70
CA HIS A 12 9.40 -0.14 5.02
C HIS A 12 9.45 -1.67 5.05
N PRO A 13 9.87 -2.33 6.16
CA PRO A 13 10.04 -3.79 6.21
C PRO A 13 8.79 -4.60 5.85
N LEU A 14 7.61 -4.03 6.11
CA LEU A 14 6.31 -4.65 5.84
C LEU A 14 5.65 -4.16 4.54
N ALA A 15 6.28 -3.25 3.79
CA ALA A 15 5.75 -2.70 2.55
C ALA A 15 6.57 -3.23 1.37
N VAL A 16 6.04 -4.26 0.70
CA VAL A 16 6.75 -4.96 -0.36
C VAL A 16 6.36 -4.37 -1.72
N PRO A 17 7.28 -3.78 -2.49
CA PRO A 17 6.99 -3.31 -3.84
C PRO A 17 6.79 -4.48 -4.81
N PRO A 18 6.13 -4.27 -5.96
CA PRO A 18 5.89 -5.33 -6.95
C PRO A 18 7.18 -5.78 -7.67
N ILE A 19 8.21 -4.94 -7.66
CA ILE A 19 9.57 -5.22 -8.15
C ILE A 19 10.59 -4.66 -7.16
N PRO A 20 11.78 -5.26 -7.02
CA PRO A 20 12.86 -4.69 -6.21
C PRO A 20 13.12 -3.22 -6.59
N ASP A 21 13.33 -2.37 -5.57
CA ASP A 21 13.51 -0.92 -5.72
C ASP A 21 12.35 -0.17 -6.42
N GLY A 22 11.21 -0.83 -6.59
CA GLY A 22 9.99 -0.25 -7.14
C GLY A 22 9.44 0.88 -6.26
N PHE A 23 8.94 1.93 -6.90
CA PHE A 23 8.28 3.05 -6.25
C PHE A 23 6.85 3.20 -6.77
N GLY A 24 5.96 3.74 -5.94
CA GLY A 24 4.61 4.09 -6.36
C GLY A 24 3.53 3.20 -5.76
N VAL A 25 3.82 1.91 -5.55
CA VAL A 25 2.87 0.94 -5.00
C VAL A 25 3.60 -0.07 -4.12
N TRP A 26 3.00 -0.40 -2.98
CA TRP A 26 3.47 -1.44 -2.06
C TRP A 26 2.30 -2.29 -1.58
N GLN A 27 2.51 -3.61 -1.43
CA GLN A 27 1.62 -4.48 -0.66
C GLN A 27 2.11 -4.53 0.77
N VAL A 28 1.21 -4.27 1.72
CA VAL A 28 1.52 -4.28 3.15
C VAL A 28 1.19 -5.64 3.73
N ARG A 29 2.18 -6.34 4.27
CA ARG A 29 2.02 -7.71 4.78
C ARG A 29 3.09 -8.08 5.80
N ARG A 30 2.73 -8.96 6.73
CA ARG A 30 3.71 -9.66 7.61
C ARG A 30 4.19 -10.97 6.99
N VAL A 31 3.29 -11.65 6.28
CA VAL A 31 3.57 -12.89 5.54
C VAL A 31 2.92 -12.80 4.16
N PRO A 32 3.48 -13.45 3.12
CA PRO A 32 2.94 -13.40 1.75
C PRO A 32 1.47 -13.82 1.62
N GLU A 33 1.02 -14.77 2.45
CA GLU A 33 -0.29 -15.41 2.36
C GLU A 33 -1.42 -14.54 2.94
N ALA A 34 -1.08 -13.55 3.77
CA ALA A 34 -2.06 -12.69 4.46
C ALA A 34 -1.71 -11.19 4.32
N PRO A 35 -1.88 -10.60 3.13
CA PRO A 35 -1.74 -9.16 2.97
C PRO A 35 -2.82 -8.40 3.72
N LEU A 36 -2.44 -7.28 4.33
CA LEU A 36 -3.34 -6.34 5.01
C LEU A 36 -3.99 -5.39 4.01
N GLY A 37 -3.27 -5.00 2.97
CA GLY A 37 -3.74 -4.02 2.00
C GLY A 37 -2.64 -3.54 1.07
N TYR A 38 -2.92 -2.46 0.37
CA TYR A 38 -1.98 -1.80 -0.55
C TYR A 38 -1.79 -0.34 -0.16
N VAL A 39 -0.61 0.20 -0.47
CA VAL A 39 -0.33 1.63 -0.41
C VAL A 39 0.06 2.09 -1.80
N ARG A 40 -0.56 3.15 -2.30
CA ARG A 40 -0.17 3.84 -3.54
C ARG A 40 0.26 5.25 -3.22
N SER A 41 1.42 5.68 -3.71
CA SER A 41 1.81 7.08 -3.60
C SER A 41 1.25 7.91 -4.76
N GLU A 42 0.88 9.15 -4.47
CA GLU A 42 0.38 10.11 -5.44
C GLU A 42 1.05 11.47 -5.19
N HIS A 43 1.51 12.12 -6.25
CA HIS A 43 2.05 13.47 -6.15
C HIS A 43 0.94 14.49 -5.93
N ARG A 44 1.06 15.27 -4.85
CA ARG A 44 0.20 16.43 -4.57
C ARG A 44 1.06 17.69 -4.59
N GLY A 45 1.24 18.26 -5.79
CA GLY A 45 2.14 19.38 -5.99
C GLY A 45 3.59 18.99 -5.68
N ARG A 46 4.16 19.55 -4.61
CA ARG A 46 5.53 19.25 -4.16
C ARG A 46 5.63 18.08 -3.18
N ASP A 47 4.49 17.62 -2.65
CA ASP A 47 4.42 16.58 -1.63
C ASP A 47 3.95 15.25 -2.21
N LEU A 48 4.14 14.18 -1.44
CA LEU A 48 3.62 12.85 -1.72
C LEU A 48 2.54 12.49 -0.71
N ALA A 49 1.38 12.07 -1.20
CA ALA A 49 0.36 11.42 -0.40
C ALA A 49 0.46 9.90 -0.57
N TYR A 50 0.08 9.15 0.46
CA TYR A 50 0.11 7.69 0.47
C TYR A 50 -1.30 7.19 0.74
N HIS A 51 -1.95 6.64 -0.27
CA HIS A 51 -3.31 6.16 -0.22
C HIS A 51 -3.33 4.67 0.14
N CYS A 52 -4.03 4.33 1.22
CA CYS A 52 -4.25 2.96 1.65
C CYS A 52 -5.49 2.38 0.98
N TYR A 53 -5.39 1.14 0.52
CA TYR A 53 -6.46 0.40 -0.13
C TYR A 53 -6.61 -0.98 0.49
N ALA A 54 -7.85 -1.48 0.51
CA ALA A 54 -8.16 -2.81 1.00
C ALA A 54 -7.52 -3.89 0.11
N HIS A 55 -7.24 -5.04 0.71
CA HIS A 55 -6.87 -6.24 -0.03
C HIS A 55 -8.14 -6.95 -0.52
N GLY A 56 -8.47 -6.77 -1.79
CA GLY A 56 -9.65 -7.34 -2.43
C GLY A 56 -10.30 -6.35 -3.39
N ARG A 57 -11.21 -6.85 -4.23
CA ARG A 57 -11.96 -6.05 -5.19
C ARG A 57 -13.41 -5.89 -4.77
N ASP A 58 -13.92 -4.67 -4.94
CA ASP A 58 -15.37 -4.40 -4.89
C ASP A 58 -16.08 -4.94 -6.14
N ASP A 59 -17.40 -4.75 -6.20
CA ASP A 59 -18.21 -5.22 -7.32
C ASP A 59 -17.94 -4.49 -8.64
N ALA A 60 -17.33 -3.31 -8.59
CA ALA A 60 -16.86 -2.57 -9.75
C ALA A 60 -15.46 -3.01 -10.21
N GLY A 61 -14.83 -3.97 -9.51
CA GLY A 61 -13.47 -4.44 -9.79
C GLY A 61 -12.37 -3.52 -9.26
N GLY A 62 -12.73 -2.47 -8.52
CA GLY A 62 -11.82 -1.53 -7.89
C GLY A 62 -11.26 -2.06 -6.57
N ARG A 63 -10.10 -1.56 -6.16
CA ARG A 63 -9.64 -1.72 -4.77
C ARG A 63 -10.28 -0.62 -3.93
N PRO A 64 -11.05 -0.95 -2.88
CA PRO A 64 -11.65 0.06 -2.02
C PRO A 64 -10.59 0.96 -1.37
N TRP A 65 -10.79 2.27 -1.46
CA TRP A 65 -9.97 3.24 -0.73
C TRP A 65 -10.32 3.21 0.77
N LEU A 66 -9.31 3.38 1.62
CA LEU A 66 -9.46 3.30 3.09
C LEU A 66 -9.02 4.58 3.79
N HIS A 67 -7.81 5.05 3.49
CA HIS A 67 -7.16 6.13 4.23
C HIS A 67 -6.13 6.85 3.37
N THR A 68 -5.73 8.04 3.76
CA THR A 68 -4.61 8.77 3.15
C THR A 68 -3.67 9.26 4.24
N ALA A 69 -2.39 8.93 4.11
CA ALA A 69 -1.33 9.32 5.02
C ALA A 69 -0.27 10.21 4.32
N SER A 70 0.52 10.92 5.12
CA SER A 70 1.61 11.79 4.66
C SER A 70 2.93 11.07 4.41
N SER A 71 3.06 9.81 4.83
CA SER A 71 4.26 9.00 4.63
C SER A 71 3.93 7.51 4.48
N LEU A 72 4.84 6.75 3.86
CA LEU A 72 4.73 5.29 3.78
C LEU A 72 4.68 4.66 5.19
N ASN A 73 5.48 5.15 6.13
CA ASN A 73 5.50 4.66 7.51
C ASN A 73 4.14 4.84 8.20
N SER A 74 3.54 6.03 8.07
CA SER A 74 2.21 6.32 8.62
C SER A 74 1.10 5.50 7.95
N ALA A 75 1.19 5.28 6.63
CA ALA A 75 0.25 4.41 5.91
C ALA A 75 0.31 2.96 6.43
N VAL A 76 1.52 2.41 6.59
CA VAL A 76 1.72 1.06 7.13
C VAL A 76 1.25 0.96 8.58
N ALA A 77 1.58 1.95 9.41
CA ALA A 77 1.12 2.00 10.80
C ALA A 77 -0.41 2.00 10.90
N TRP A 78 -1.09 2.77 10.04
CA TRP A 78 -2.55 2.79 9.99
C TRP A 78 -3.13 1.41 9.64
N LEU A 79 -2.60 0.74 8.61
CA LEU A 79 -3.06 -0.60 8.20
C LEU A 79 -2.86 -1.65 9.31
N LEU A 80 -1.76 -1.56 10.07
CA LEU A 80 -1.50 -2.46 11.19
C LEU A 80 -2.47 -2.21 12.36
N GLN A 81 -2.77 -0.95 12.65
CA GLN A 81 -3.67 -0.58 13.75
C GLN A 81 -5.13 -1.01 13.48
N HIS A 82 -5.52 -1.11 12.21
CA HIS A 82 -6.90 -1.45 11.80
C HIS A 82 -7.04 -2.88 11.24
N GLU A 83 -6.04 -3.75 11.45
CA GLU A 83 -6.00 -5.12 10.87
C GLU A 83 -7.30 -5.92 11.08
N SER A 84 -7.88 -5.88 12.28
CA SER A 84 -9.12 -6.59 12.59
C SER A 84 -10.32 -6.12 11.75
N GLU A 85 -10.46 -4.81 11.57
CA GLU A 85 -11.54 -4.20 10.79
C GLU A 85 -11.39 -4.52 9.31
N LEU A 86 -10.16 -4.44 8.79
CA LEU A 86 -9.82 -4.78 7.41
C LEU A 86 -10.08 -6.26 7.13
N GLY A 87 -9.79 -7.14 8.09
CA GLY A 87 -10.11 -8.56 8.01
C GLY A 87 -11.62 -8.83 7.89
N ALA A 88 -12.46 -8.07 8.60
CA ALA A 88 -13.91 -8.16 8.48
C ALA A 88 -14.40 -7.67 7.12
N GLN A 89 -13.91 -6.51 6.67
CA GLN A 89 -14.27 -5.92 5.37
C GLN A 89 -13.90 -6.83 4.20
N ARG A 90 -12.73 -7.48 4.26
CA ARG A 90 -12.23 -8.40 3.23
C ARG A 90 -13.18 -9.58 2.96
N ARG A 91 -14.00 -10.00 3.92
CA ARG A 91 -14.97 -11.10 3.72
C ARG A 91 -16.04 -10.79 2.67
N GLY A 92 -16.32 -9.51 2.44
CA GLY A 92 -17.25 -9.05 1.40
C GLY A 92 -16.58 -8.72 0.06
N LEU A 93 -15.25 -8.80 -0.03
CA LEU A 93 -14.52 -8.45 -1.24
C LEU A 93 -14.16 -9.70 -2.05
N ARG A 94 -14.11 -9.52 -3.37
CA ARG A 94 -13.59 -10.55 -4.27
C ARG A 94 -12.07 -10.66 -4.07
N PRO A 95 -11.49 -11.87 -4.20
CA PRO A 95 -10.05 -12.06 -4.04
C PRO A 95 -9.27 -11.26 -5.09
N GLU A 96 -8.05 -10.84 -4.72
CA GLU A 96 -7.14 -10.20 -5.66
C GLU A 96 -6.65 -11.23 -6.71
N PRO A 97 -6.79 -10.94 -8.01
CA PRO A 97 -6.31 -11.83 -9.07
C PRO A 97 -4.80 -11.68 -9.33
N GLU A 98 -4.20 -10.56 -8.91
CA GLU A 98 -2.82 -10.21 -9.19
C GLU A 98 -1.87 -10.93 -8.22
N ALA A 99 -0.94 -11.72 -8.77
CA ALA A 99 0.15 -12.28 -8.00
C ALA A 99 1.12 -11.17 -7.58
N TRP A 100 1.38 -11.05 -6.29
CA TRP A 100 2.45 -10.21 -5.77
C TRP A 100 3.72 -11.06 -5.64
N PRO A 101 4.94 -10.49 -5.84
CA PRO A 101 6.18 -11.20 -5.51
C PRO A 101 6.11 -11.78 -4.09
N ARG A 102 6.68 -12.96 -3.88
CA ARG A 102 6.74 -13.60 -2.55
C ARG A 102 7.83 -12.98 -1.68
#